data_AF-A0A832TWQ0-F1
#
_entry.id   AF-A0A832TWQ0-F1
#
_cell.length_a   1.000
_cell.length_b   1.000
_cell.length_c   1.000
_cell.angle_alpha   90.00
_cell.angle_beta   90.00
_cell.angle_gamma   90.00
#
_symmetry.space_group_name_H-M   'P 1'
#
loop_
_entity.id
_entity.type
_entity.pdbx_description
1 polymer ?
#
loop_
_entity_poly.entity_id
_entity_poly.type
_entity_poly.pdbx_seq_one_letter_code
_entity_poly.pdbx_strand_id
1 'polypeptide(L)'
;MPVESVQKRQVHDIPPPQIIVIEHHAETVICPHCGQIHETSFPDDVPAHLQYGQTIRVLMVYLCIYHLLPMNVPQKSSQTSMDVLLSKQP
;
A
#
# COMPACT_ATOMS: atom_id res chain seq x y z
N MET A 1 3.18 -26.16 47.11
CA MET A 1 3.77 -24.88 47.58
C MET A 1 3.32 -23.77 46.64
N PRO A 2 2.90 -22.59 47.13
CA PRO A 2 2.52 -21.47 46.27
C PRO A 2 3.75 -20.78 45.67
N VAL A 3 3.61 -20.21 44.48
CA VAL A 3 4.69 -19.49 43.78
C VAL A 3 4.77 -18.05 44.33
N GLU A 4 5.94 -17.63 44.80
CA GLU A 4 6.16 -16.32 45.44
C GLU A 4 6.38 -15.17 44.45
N SER A 5 6.88 -15.42 43.24
CA SER A 5 6.92 -14.43 42.15
C SER A 5 7.15 -15.07 40.79
N VAL A 6 6.65 -14.44 39.72
CA VAL A 6 6.85 -14.87 38.33
C VAL A 6 7.51 -13.75 37.55
N GLN A 7 8.71 -14.00 37.03
CA GLN A 7 9.36 -13.10 36.07
C GLN A 7 9.01 -13.48 34.63
N LYS A 8 8.70 -12.49 33.79
CA LYS A 8 8.35 -12.68 32.37
C LYS A 8 9.33 -11.92 31.49
N ARG A 9 9.77 -12.56 30.40
CA ARG A 9 10.50 -11.93 29.29
C ARG A 9 9.79 -12.29 27.99
N GLN A 10 9.70 -11.36 27.06
CA GLN A 10 9.06 -11.56 25.76
C GLN A 10 10.04 -11.17 24.66
N VAL A 11 10.02 -11.97 23.59
CA VAL A 11 10.60 -11.61 22.31
C VAL A 11 9.42 -11.48 21.37
N HIS A 12 9.27 -10.28 20.80
CA HIS A 12 8.27 -10.01 19.77
C HIS A 12 9.00 -9.96 18.44
N ASP A 13 8.60 -10.81 17.52
CA ASP A 13 9.13 -10.84 16.16
C ASP A 13 7.99 -10.59 15.17
N ILE A 14 8.33 -10.03 14.02
CA ILE A 14 7.38 -9.78 12.93
C ILE A 14 7.55 -10.93 11.95
N PRO A 15 6.52 -11.76 11.72
CA PRO A 15 6.62 -12.81 10.72
C PRO A 15 6.91 -12.21 9.35
N PRO A 16 7.60 -12.94 8.45
CA PRO A 16 7.93 -12.44 7.13
C PRO A 16 6.67 -11.90 6.40
N PRO A 17 6.72 -10.65 5.90
CA PRO A 17 5.56 -10.07 5.22
C PRO A 17 5.27 -10.83 3.92
N GLN A 18 4.00 -11.15 3.71
CA GLN A 18 3.52 -11.73 2.45
C GLN A 18 2.92 -10.63 1.59
N ILE A 19 3.45 -10.47 0.37
CA ILE A 19 2.95 -9.50 -0.61
C ILE A 19 2.01 -10.24 -1.56
N ILE A 20 0.77 -9.75 -1.67
CA ILE A 20 -0.20 -10.20 -2.67
C ILE A 20 -0.22 -9.17 -3.79
N VAL A 21 0.00 -9.62 -5.02
CA VAL A 21 -0.08 -8.79 -6.23
C VAL A 21 -1.32 -9.19 -7.00
N ILE A 22 -2.16 -8.20 -7.32
CA ILE A 22 -3.33 -8.36 -8.19
C ILE A 22 -3.08 -7.52 -9.42
N GLU A 23 -2.94 -8.19 -10.56
CA GLU A 23 -2.75 -7.56 -11.86
C GLU A 23 -4.10 -7.42 -12.57
N HIS A 24 -4.40 -6.23 -13.08
CA HIS A 24 -5.59 -5.97 -13.87
C HIS A 24 -5.18 -5.86 -15.33
N HIS A 25 -5.93 -6.52 -16.22
CA HIS A 25 -5.71 -6.47 -17.66
C HIS A 25 -6.88 -5.79 -18.35
N ALA A 26 -6.56 -4.90 -19.28
CA ALA A 26 -7.51 -4.25 -20.16
C ALA A 26 -7.12 -4.59 -21.59
N GLU A 27 -7.99 -5.31 -22.30
CA GLU A 27 -7.73 -5.74 -23.66
C GLU A 27 -8.34 -4.79 -24.67
N THR A 28 -7.66 -4.68 -25.82
CA THR A 28 -8.15 -3.97 -27.00
C THR A 28 -8.29 -4.96 -28.14
N VAL A 29 -9.52 -5.14 -28.64
CA VAL A 29 -9.83 -6.10 -29.70
C VAL A 29 -10.32 -5.36 -30.93
N ILE A 30 -9.72 -5.67 -32.08
CA ILE A 30 -10.14 -5.14 -33.38
C ILE A 30 -11.05 -6.17 -34.05
N CYS A 31 -12.27 -5.78 -34.38
CA CYS A 31 -13.21 -6.64 -35.09
C CYS A 31 -12.68 -6.94 -36.49
N PRO A 32 -12.48 -8.22 -36.88
CA PRO A 32 -11.93 -8.57 -38.19
C PRO A 32 -12.90 -8.27 -39.34
N HIS A 33 -14.20 -8.11 -39.06
CA HIS A 33 -15.23 -7.90 -40.07
C HIS A 33 -15.50 -6.41 -40.37
N CYS A 34 -15.52 -5.55 -39.36
CA CYS A 34 -15.82 -4.12 -39.52
C CYS A 34 -14.67 -3.17 -39.14
N GLY A 35 -13.58 -3.69 -38.58
CA GLY A 35 -12.44 -2.88 -38.13
C GLY A 35 -12.71 -2.06 -36.85
N GLN A 36 -13.88 -2.19 -36.21
CA GLN A 36 -14.16 -1.48 -34.96
C GLN A 36 -13.25 -1.95 -33.83
N ILE A 37 -12.75 -0.97 -33.09
CA ILE A 37 -11.91 -1.16 -31.91
C ILE A 37 -12.83 -1.24 -30.69
N HIS A 38 -12.71 -2.32 -29.93
CA HIS A 38 -13.36 -2.48 -28.62
C HIS A 38 -12.28 -2.43 -27.54
N GLU A 39 -12.35 -1.40 -26.69
CA GLU A 39 -11.44 -1.21 -25.57
C GLU A 39 -12.17 -1.51 -24.26
N THR A 40 -11.54 -2.29 -23.39
CA THR A 40 -12.00 -2.48 -22.02
C THR A 40 -11.34 -1.45 -21.11
N SER A 41 -12.08 -0.90 -20.15
CA SER A 41 -11.55 0.06 -19.18
C SER A 41 -11.13 -0.63 -17.89
N PHE A 42 -10.13 -0.06 -17.20
CA PHE A 42 -9.81 -0.46 -15.84
C PHE A 42 -10.94 -0.09 -14.85
N PRO A 43 -11.07 -0.81 -13.73
CA PRO A 43 -11.89 -0.38 -12.60
C PRO A 43 -11.45 0.99 -12.04
N ASP A 44 -12.41 1.76 -11.52
CA ASP A 44 -12.16 3.12 -10.97
C ASP A 44 -11.16 3.14 -9.80
N ASP A 45 -11.04 2.02 -9.06
CA ASP A 45 -10.12 1.85 -7.94
C ASP A 45 -8.68 1.48 -8.36
N VAL A 46 -8.42 1.34 -9.67
CA VAL A 46 -7.09 1.09 -10.25
C VAL A 46 -6.71 2.19 -11.25
N PRO A 47 -6.55 3.46 -10.79
CA PRO A 47 -6.27 4.60 -11.67
C PRO A 47 -4.83 4.65 -12.20
N ALA A 48 -3.90 3.87 -11.63
CA ALA A 48 -2.48 3.93 -11.96
C ALA A 48 -1.92 2.54 -12.30
N HIS A 49 -0.89 2.52 -13.15
CA HIS A 49 -0.20 1.29 -13.56
C HIS A 49 0.39 0.52 -12.37
N LEU A 50 0.85 1.23 -11.34
CA LEU A 50 1.36 0.64 -10.10
C LEU A 50 0.78 1.39 -8.90
N GLN A 51 0.13 0.64 -8.00
CA GLN A 51 -0.39 1.18 -6.76
C GLN A 51 -0.14 0.22 -5.60
N TYR A 52 0.31 0.78 -4.48
CA TYR A 52 0.43 0.02 -3.24
C TYR A 52 -0.94 -0.11 -2.57
N GLY A 53 -1.26 -1.31 -2.08
CA GLY A 53 -2.44 -1.54 -1.26
C GLY A 53 -2.37 -0.78 0.06
N GLN A 54 -3.51 -0.63 0.73
CA GLN A 54 -3.64 0.13 1.97
C GLN A 54 -2.61 -0.29 3.04
N THR A 55 -2.43 -1.59 3.25
CA THR A 55 -1.48 -2.13 4.24
C THR A 55 -0.04 -1.71 3.97
N ILE A 56 0.40 -1.75 2.71
CA ILE A 56 1.76 -1.33 2.33
C ILE A 56 1.91 0.18 2.56
N ARG A 57 0.91 0.99 2.21
CA ARG A 57 0.94 2.44 2.45
C ARG A 57 1.05 2.78 3.94
N VAL A 58 0.28 2.10 4.79
CA VAL A 58 0.34 2.29 6.26
C VAL A 58 1.72 1.89 6.78
N LEU A 59 2.27 0.77 6.31
CA LEU A 59 3.60 0.33 6.69
C LEU A 59 4.68 1.35 6.26
N MET A 60 4.59 1.89 5.05
CA MET A 60 5.50 2.94 4.58
C MET A 60 5.45 4.16 5.50
N VAL A 61 4.26 4.66 5.84
CA VAL A 61 4.10 5.80 6.76
C VAL A 61 4.70 5.48 8.13
N TYR A 62 4.40 4.30 8.68
CA TYR A 62 4.96 3.86 9.96
C TYR A 62 6.49 3.83 9.94
N LEU A 63 7.09 3.27 8.90
CA LEU A 63 8.55 3.19 8.77
C LEU A 63 9.19 4.57 8.58
N CYS A 64 8.55 5.47 7.83
CA CYS A 64 9.08 6.82 7.63
C CYS A 64 9.04 7.65 8.90
N ILE A 65 7.94 7.57 9.66
CA ILE A 65 7.75 8.37 10.88
C ILE A 65 8.60 7.80 12.02
N TYR A 66 8.56 6.49 12.26
CA TYR A 66 9.15 5.90 13.46
C TYR A 66 10.57 5.36 13.25
N HIS A 67 10.93 4.99 12.02
CA HIS A 67 12.26 4.44 11.71
C HIS A 67 13.11 5.40 10.87
N LEU A 68 12.60 6.62 10.60
CA LEU A 68 13.28 7.67 9.84
C LEU A 68 13.83 7.19 8.48
N LEU A 69 13.18 6.17 7.89
CA LEU A 69 13.55 5.69 6.57
C LEU A 69 13.17 6.77 5.54
N PRO A 70 14.11 7.21 4.69
CA PRO A 70 13.81 8.24 3.70
C PRO A 70 12.80 7.69 2.69
N MET A 71 11.68 8.39 2.55
CA MET A 71 10.71 8.13 1.50
C MET A 71 11.11 8.94 0.27
N ASN A 72 11.75 8.29 -0.69
CA ASN A 72 12.10 8.89 -1.96
C ASN A 72 10.86 8.86 -2.86
N VAL A 73 9.86 9.70 -2.57
CA VAL A 73 8.78 9.92 -3.53
C VAL A 73 9.36 10.70 -4.72
N PRO A 74 9.38 10.16 -5.95
CA PRO A 74 9.62 10.99 -7.11
C PRO A 74 8.49 12.02 -7.17
N GLN A 75 8.85 13.28 -6.91
CA GLN A 75 7.93 14.42 -6.91
C GLN A 75 7.25 14.52 -8.27
N LYS A 76 6.02 14.02 -8.39
CA LYS A 76 5.06 14.48 -9.38
C LYS A 76 3.63 14.18 -8.92
N SER A 77 2.89 15.28 -8.77
CA SER A 77 1.44 15.45 -8.58
C SER A 77 0.78 14.96 -7.28
N SER A 78 0.12 15.93 -6.63
CA SER A 78 -1.03 15.77 -5.71
C SER A 78 -0.71 15.70 -4.21
N GLN A 79 -0.25 16.86 -3.75
CA GLN A 79 -0.34 17.41 -2.40
C GLN A 79 -1.74 17.25 -1.78
N THR A 80 -2.04 16.20 -1.01
CA THR A 80 -3.17 16.24 -0.05
C THR A 80 -3.11 15.25 1.14
N SER A 81 -2.22 14.26 1.19
CA SER A 81 -2.34 13.20 2.22
C SER A 81 -1.44 13.35 3.46
N MET A 82 -0.40 14.20 3.41
CA MET A 82 0.48 14.43 4.58
C MET A 82 0.00 15.55 5.52
N ASP A 83 -1.02 16.34 5.14
CA ASP A 83 -1.57 17.39 6.01
C ASP A 83 -2.58 16.83 7.05
N VAL A 84 -3.10 15.61 6.83
CA VAL A 84 -4.05 14.96 7.75
C VAL A 84 -3.34 14.37 8.98
N LEU A 85 -2.07 13.97 8.83
CA LEU A 85 -1.30 13.34 9.92
C LEU A 85 -0.66 14.36 10.88
N LEU A 86 -0.38 15.58 10.40
CA LEU A 86 0.23 16.64 11.20
C LEU A 86 -0.79 17.58 11.88
N SER A 87 -2.07 17.52 11.51
CA SER A 87 -3.12 18.40 12.05
C SER A 87 -3.90 17.83 13.25
N LYS A 88 -3.52 16.65 13.76
CA LYS A 88 -4.13 16.01 14.94
C LYS A 88 -3.09 15.59 15.98
N GLN A 89 -2.19 16.48 16.34
CA GLN A 89 -1.44 16.37 17.60
C GLN A 89 -1.76 17.59 18.47
N PRO A 90 -2.03 17.40 19.79
CA PRO A 90 -2.37 18.48 20.70
C PRO A 90 -1.21 19.46 20.93
#